data_AF-A0A3L8P8I3-F1
#
_entry.id   AF-A0A3L8P8I3-F1
#
_cell.length_a   1.000
_cell.length_b   1.000
_cell.length_c   1.000
_cell.angle_alpha   90.00
_cell.angle_beta   90.00
_cell.angle_gamma   90.00
#
_symmetry.space_group_name_H-M   'P 1'
#
loop_
_entity.id
_entity.type
_entity.pdbx_description
1 polymer ?
#
loop_
_entity_poly.entity_id
_entity_poly.type
_entity_poly.pdbx_seq_one_letter_code
_entity_poly.pdbx_strand_id
1 'polypeptide(L)' 'MSRLRLLVLNAGALLGGLCLLAVVALWMTGSRPLVVQSDSMAPEIAAGDLLLTRSVEAADLEVGD' A
#
# COMPACT_ATOMS: atom_id res chain seq x y z
N MET A 1 15.05 34.68 3.22
CA MET A 1 14.61 33.29 3.04
C MET A 1 13.73 33.19 1.81
N SER A 2 14.04 32.32 0.84
CA SER A 2 13.25 32.22 -0.40
C SER A 2 11.93 31.48 -0.16
N ARG A 3 10.81 32.02 -0.66
CA ARG A 3 9.48 31.40 -0.50
C ARG A 3 9.40 30.00 -1.11
N LEU A 4 10.13 29.78 -2.21
CA LEU A 4 10.32 28.47 -2.86
C LEU A 4 10.88 27.41 -1.91
N ARG A 5 11.90 27.75 -1.12
CA ARG A 5 12.49 26.81 -0.15
C ARG A 5 11.47 26.40 0.91
N LEU A 6 10.69 27.35 1.43
CA LEU A 6 9.66 27.06 2.43
C LEU A 6 8.58 26.13 1.88
N LEU A 7 8.12 26.37 0.65
CA LEU A 7 7.12 25.52 -0.02
C LEU A 7 7.63 24.09 -0.22
N VAL A 8 8.85 23.92 -0.74
CA VAL A 8 9.45 22.59 -0.96
C VAL A 8 9.61 21.83 0.36
N LEU A 9 10.06 22.51 1.42
CA LEU A 9 10.22 21.89 2.74
C LEU A 9 8.86 21.47 3.34
N ASN A 10 7.86 22.34 3.27
CA ASN A 10 6.52 22.01 3.77
C ASN A 10 5.87 20.88 2.96
N ALA A 11 6.00 20.89 1.64
CA ALA A 11 5.50 19.81 0.79
C ALA A 11 6.18 18.47 1.11
N GLY A 12 7.51 18.47 1.26
CA GLY A 12 8.26 17.28 1.66
C GLY A 12 7.86 16.77 3.04
N ALA A 13 7.66 17.67 4.01
CA ALA A 13 7.19 17.30 5.35
C ALA A 13 5.79 16.68 5.34
N LEU A 14 4.86 17.25 4.56
CA LEU A 14 3.51 16.69 4.41
C LEU A 14 3.54 15.32 3.72
N LEU A 15 4.33 15.18 2.65
CA LEU A 15 4.40 13.93 1.88
C LEU A 15 5.08 12.81 2.69
N GLY A 16 6.14 13.13 3.43
CA GLY A 16 6.77 12.23 4.38
C GLY A 16 5.83 11.83 5.52
N GLY A 17 5.10 12.80 6.08
CA GLY A 17 4.09 12.54 7.11
C GLY A 17 2.99 11.62 6.61
N LEU A 18 2.47 11.86 5.40
CA LEU A 18 1.47 10.99 4.77
C LEU A 18 1.99 9.57 4.54
N CYS A 19 3.24 9.43 4.11
CA CYS A 19 3.87 8.11 3.93
C CYS A 19 3.94 7.33 5.25
N LEU A 20 4.37 7.97 6.33
CA LEU A 20 4.41 7.33 7.65
C LEU A 20 3.02 6.94 8.15
N LEU A 21 2.02 7.81 7.95
CA LEU A 21 0.63 7.49 8.31
C LEU A 21 0.10 6.29 7.54
N ALA A 22 0.42 6.17 6.25
CA ALA A 22 0.04 5.01 5.44
C ALA A 22 0.69 3.72 5.96
N VAL A 23 1.97 3.76 6.33
CA VAL A 23 2.66 2.60 6.93
C VAL A 23 2.01 2.18 8.25
N VAL A 24 1.70 3.14 9.12
CA VAL A 24 1.02 2.86 10.40
C VAL A 24 -0.37 2.27 10.16
N ALA A 25 -1.14 2.81 9.20
CA ALA A 25 -2.45 2.29 8.86
C ALA A 25 -2.38 0.83 8.39
N LEU A 26 -1.47 0.50 7.47
CA LEU A 26 -1.24 -0.87 7.00
C LEU A 26 -0.86 -1.82 8.15
N TRP A 27 -0.01 -1.35 9.07
CA TRP A 27 0.38 -2.13 10.23
C TRP A 27 -0.80 -2.38 11.18
N MET A 28 -1.62 -1.37 11.45
CA MET A 28 -2.82 -1.48 12.30
C MET A 28 -3.89 -2.39 11.70
N THR A 29 -4.07 -2.39 10.39
CA THR A 29 -5.04 -3.27 9.70
C THR A 29 -4.48 -4.66 9.42
N GLY A 30 -3.20 -4.92 9.72
CA GLY A 30 -2.52 -6.17 9.37
C GLY A 30 -2.38 -6.40 7.85
N SER A 31 -2.54 -5.34 7.06
CA SER A 31 -2.51 -5.41 5.60
C SER A 31 -1.08 -5.27 5.08
N ARG A 32 -0.74 -6.00 4.01
CA ARG A 32 0.61 -6.05 3.44
C ARG A 32 0.55 -5.76 1.94
N PRO A 33 1.34 -4.79 1.45
CA PRO A 33 1.49 -4.59 0.02
C PRO A 33 2.27 -5.77 -0.58
N LEU A 34 1.78 -6.31 -1.68
CA LEU A 34 2.41 -7.41 -2.42
C LEU A 34 2.36 -7.08 -3.91
N VAL A 35 3.47 -7.32 -4.62
CA VAL A 35 3.53 -7.20 -6.08
C VAL A 35 3.40 -8.59 -6.68
N VAL A 36 2.45 -8.76 -7.59
CA VAL A 36 2.20 -10.03 -8.27
C VAL A 36 3.35 -10.30 -9.24
N GLN A 37 3.93 -11.50 -9.18
CA GLN A 37 5.08 -11.86 -10.00
C GLN A 37 4.75 -12.73 -11.21
N SER A 38 3.54 -13.29 -11.29
CA SER A 38 3.14 -14.18 -12.37
C SER A 38 1.73 -13.91 -12.86
N ASP A 39 1.50 -14.14 -14.16
CA ASP A 39 0.20 -14.01 -14.81
C ASP A 39 -0.71 -15.24 -14.63
N SER A 40 -0.55 -15.99 -13.53
CA SER A 40 -1.36 -17.20 -13.30
C SER A 40 -2.83 -16.91 -12.99
N MET A 41 -3.12 -15.70 -12.50
CA MET A 41 -4.47 -15.20 -12.20
C MET A 41 -4.93 -14.15 -13.24
N ALA A 42 -4.20 -14.02 -14.35
CA ALA A 42 -4.62 -13.17 -15.45
C ALA A 42 -5.88 -13.76 -16.13
N PRO A 43 -6.82 -12.92 -16.60
CA PRO A 43 -6.69 -11.47 -16.79
C PRO A 43 -7.10 -10.62 -15.58
N GLU A 44 -7.64 -11.22 -14.52
CA GLU A 44 -8.24 -10.47 -13.41
C GLU A 44 -7.18 -9.81 -12.52
N ILE A 45 -6.05 -10.49 -12.31
CA ILE A 45 -4.89 -9.98 -11.60
C ILE A 45 -3.65 -10.28 -12.44
N ALA A 46 -2.96 -9.25 -12.92
CA ALA A 46 -1.80 -9.37 -13.80
C ALA A 46 -0.48 -9.27 -13.03
N ALA A 47 0.59 -9.79 -13.63
CA ALA A 47 1.95 -9.58 -13.12
C ALA A 47 2.30 -8.09 -13.11
N GLY A 48 2.85 -7.62 -11.98
CA GLY A 48 3.16 -6.22 -11.72
C GLY A 48 2.08 -5.47 -10.95
N ASP A 49 0.88 -6.05 -10.77
CA ASP A 49 -0.18 -5.42 -9.97
C ASP A 49 0.23 -5.33 -8.49
N LEU A 50 -0.15 -4.21 -7.86
CA LEU A 50 0.05 -3.97 -6.43
C LEU A 50 -1.22 -4.34 -5.66
N LEU A 51 -1.15 -5.41 -4.88
CA LEU A 51 -2.23 -5.90 -4.03
C LEU A 51 -2.02 -5.43 -2.59
N LEU A 52 -3.12 -5.15 -1.89
CA LEU A 52 -3.13 -5.08 -0.43
C LEU A 52 -3.77 -6.35 0.11
N THR A 53 -2.95 -7.21 0.72
CA THR A 53 -3.39 -8.50 1.26
C THR A 53 -3.57 -8.40 2.76
N ARG A 54 -4.47 -9.20 3.35
CA ARG A 54 -4.58 -9.39 4.80
C ARG A 54 -4.42 -10.86 5.13
N SER A 55 -3.84 -11.18 6.27
CA SER A 55 -3.81 -12.56 6.75
C SER A 55 -5.14 -12.89 7.43
N VAL A 56 -5.78 -13.97 6.98
CA VAL A 56 -7.02 -14.53 7.57
C VAL A 56 -6.77 -15.98 7.96
N GLU A 57 -7.52 -16.50 8.93
CA GLU A 57 -7.44 -17.92 9.28
C GLU A 57 -8.07 -18.76 8.16
N ALA A 58 -7.57 -19.98 7.97
CA ALA A 58 -8.06 -20.85 6.90
C ALA A 58 -9.55 -21.23 7.06
N ALA A 59 -10.08 -21.17 8.28
CA ALA A 59 -11.49 -21.43 8.57
C ALA A 59 -12.42 -20.30 8.11
N ASP A 60 -11.88 -19.09 7.88
CA ASP A 60 -12.64 -17.91 7.51
C ASP A 60 -12.64 -17.65 5.99
N LEU A 61 -12.08 -18.57 5.19
CA LEU A 61 -12.04 -18.46 3.74
C LEU A 61 -13.40 -18.80 3.12
N GLU A 62 -13.85 -17.95 2.20
CA GLU A 62 -15.11 -18.12 1.48
C GLU A 62 -14.85 -18.34 -0.03
N VAL A 63 -15.83 -18.91 -0.74
CA VAL A 63 -15.71 -19.10 -2.19
C VAL A 63 -15.70 -17.74 -2.87
N GLY A 64 -14.56 -17.40 -3.48
CA GLY A 64 -14.33 -16.12 -4.16
C GLY A 64 -13.18 -15.29 -3.58
N ASP A 65 -12.60 -15.72 -2.45
CA ASP A 65 -11.33 -15.18 -1.93
C ASP A 65 -10.09 -15.62 -2.73
#